data_AF-A0A9X3IQZ6-F1
#
_entry.id   AF-A0A9X3IQZ6-F1
#
_cell.length_a   1.000
_cell.length_b   1.000
_cell.length_c   1.000
_cell.angle_alpha   90.00
_cell.angle_beta   90.00
_cell.angle_gamma   90.00
#
_symmetry.space_group_name_H-M   'P 1'
#
loop_
_entity.id
_entity.type
_entity.pdbx_description
1 polymer ?
#
loop_
_entity_poly.entity_id
_entity_poly.type
_entity_poly.pdbx_seq_one_letter_code
_entity_poly.pdbx_strand_id
1 'polypeptide(L)'
;MADKTDELLTNYYSGVIDSLIYLRRMELQWQPHDDDNIGGSRAINKISRPFDDLVIKYESDQVLHELRNQRDMIKRIEASWDDTTRDIVRMHYDRRDRLTWVLISLRMHLSERTCRSYQKAFKDSVSEALTGLNIAV
;
A
#
# COMPACT_ATOMS: atom_id res chain seq x y z
N MET A 1 17.54 11.06 -8.83
CA MET A 1 17.06 9.69 -8.61
C MET A 1 16.13 9.75 -7.42
N ALA A 2 14.82 9.62 -7.62
CA ALA A 2 13.91 9.46 -6.49
C ALA A 2 14.26 8.13 -5.80
N ASP A 3 14.41 8.18 -4.49
CA ASP A 3 14.67 7.00 -3.69
C ASP A 3 13.44 6.09 -3.75
N LYS A 4 13.62 4.78 -3.93
CA LYS A 4 12.51 3.80 -4.05
C LYS A 4 11.58 3.87 -2.83
N THR A 5 12.16 4.18 -1.67
CA THR A 5 11.44 4.40 -0.41
C THR A 5 10.54 5.63 -0.43
N ASP A 6 10.98 6.73 -1.05
CA ASP A 6 10.16 7.94 -1.18
C ASP A 6 8.95 7.69 -2.07
N GLU A 7 9.13 6.95 -3.16
CA GLU A 7 8.01 6.58 -4.03
C GLU A 7 6.98 5.72 -3.30
N LEU A 8 7.43 4.72 -2.55
CA LEU A 8 6.56 3.86 -1.75
C LEU A 8 5.76 4.67 -0.72
N LEU A 9 6.43 5.53 0.05
CA LEU A 9 5.77 6.39 1.05
C LEU A 9 4.78 7.34 0.40
N THR A 10 5.14 7.91 -0.74
CA THR A 10 4.24 8.77 -1.51
C THR A 10 2.99 8.02 -1.95
N ASN A 11 3.15 6.80 -2.48
CA ASN A 11 2.03 5.96 -2.92
C ASN A 11 1.15 5.51 -1.75
N TYR A 12 1.75 5.24 -0.58
CA TYR A 12 1.02 4.94 0.65
C TYR A 12 0.15 6.12 1.11
N TYR A 13 0.76 7.27 1.40
CA TYR A 13 0.04 8.42 1.96
C TYR A 13 -0.97 9.03 0.98
N SER A 14 -0.72 8.95 -0.32
CA SER A 14 -1.66 9.44 -1.34
C SER A 14 -2.88 8.50 -1.53
N GLY A 15 -2.86 7.30 -0.93
CA GLY A 15 -3.90 6.27 -1.06
C GLY A 15 -3.81 5.43 -2.34
N VAL A 16 -2.69 5.48 -3.05
CA VAL A 16 -2.48 4.71 -4.29
C VAL A 16 -2.42 3.22 -3.99
N ILE A 17 -1.73 2.82 -2.91
CA ILE A 17 -1.63 1.40 -2.53
C ILE A 17 -3.02 0.81 -2.27
N ASP A 18 -3.87 1.51 -1.51
CA ASP A 18 -5.24 1.05 -1.25
C ASP A 18 -6.09 0.99 -2.54
N SER A 19 -5.88 1.94 -3.45
CA SER A 19 -6.55 1.94 -4.76
C SER A 19 -6.12 0.73 -5.61
N LEU A 20 -4.83 0.39 -5.60
CA LEU A 20 -4.30 -0.79 -6.30
C LEU A 20 -4.83 -2.10 -5.69
N ILE A 21 -4.89 -2.19 -4.36
CA ILE A 21 -5.49 -3.34 -3.66
C ILE A 21 -6.97 -3.50 -4.05
N TYR A 22 -7.71 -2.39 -4.09
CA TYR A 22 -9.12 -2.40 -4.47
C TYR A 22 -9.32 -2.83 -5.93
N LEU A 23 -8.56 -2.22 -6.85
CA LEU A 23 -8.62 -2.53 -8.28
C LEU A 23 -8.27 -4.01 -8.52
N ARG A 24 -7.22 -4.52 -7.87
CA ARG A 24 -6.83 -5.93 -8.00
C ARG A 24 -7.91 -6.90 -7.51
N ARG A 25 -8.61 -6.56 -6.43
CA ARG A 25 -9.75 -7.35 -5.94
C ARG A 25 -10.91 -7.37 -6.93
N MET A 26 -11.19 -6.24 -7.58
CA MET A 26 -12.22 -6.15 -8.62
C MET A 26 -11.85 -6.99 -9.84
N GLU A 27 -10.60 -6.94 -10.29
CA GLU A 27 -10.09 -7.78 -11.39
C GLU A 27 -10.26 -9.28 -11.09
N LEU A 28 -9.88 -9.71 -9.89
CA LEU A 28 -10.00 -11.12 -9.48
C LEU A 28 -11.45 -11.59 -9.31
N GLN A 29 -12.36 -10.67 -9.00
CA GLN A 29 -13.79 -10.94 -8.91
C GLN A 29 -14.45 -11.00 -10.30
N TRP A 30 -13.93 -10.24 -11.26
CA TRP A 30 -14.47 -10.18 -12.62
C TRP A 30 -14.32 -11.54 -13.31
N GLN A 31 -15.44 -12.10 -13.77
CA GLN A 31 -15.48 -13.26 -14.63
C GLN A 31 -16.08 -12.82 -15.97
N PRO A 32 -15.33 -12.87 -17.09
CA PRO A 32 -15.94 -12.71 -18.39
C PRO A 32 -16.97 -13.84 -18.58
N HIS A 33 -18.19 -13.46 -18.98
CA HIS A 33 -19.24 -14.40 -19.33
C HIS A 33 -18.96 -14.95 -20.74
N ASP A 34 -18.02 -15.88 -20.84
CA ASP A 34 -17.86 -16.71 -22.04
C ASP A 34 -18.52 -18.06 -21.77
N ASP A 35 -19.85 -18.08 -21.87
CA ASP A 35 -20.61 -19.32 -21.97
C ASP A 35 -20.77 -19.68 -23.45
N ASP A 36 -19.73 -20.28 -23.99
CA ASP A 36 -19.79 -21.12 -25.20
C ASP A 36 -19.30 -22.54 -24.83
N ASN A 37 -19.74 -23.08 -23.69
CA ASN A 37 -19.51 -24.48 -23.36
C ASN A 37 -20.64 -25.36 -23.91
N ILE A 38 -20.78 -25.35 -25.24
CA ILE A 38 -21.61 -26.31 -25.99
C ILE A 38 -20.85 -27.64 -26.04
N GLY A 39 -20.99 -28.43 -24.98
CA GLY A 39 -20.63 -29.85 -24.97
C GLY A 39 -19.41 -30.20 -24.13
N GLY A 40 -19.65 -30.64 -22.90
CA GLY A 40 -18.61 -31.27 -22.10
C GLY A 40 -19.04 -31.56 -20.68
N SER A 41 -19.61 -32.74 -20.47
CA SER A 41 -19.66 -33.48 -19.20
C SER A 41 -19.80 -32.65 -17.92
N ARG A 42 -21.04 -32.48 -17.45
CA ARG A 42 -21.33 -31.93 -16.12
C ARG A 42 -20.46 -32.64 -15.08
N ALA A 43 -19.57 -31.92 -14.41
CA ALA A 43 -18.83 -32.42 -13.25
C ALA A 43 -19.83 -32.63 -12.10
N ILE A 44 -20.39 -33.83 -11.99
CA ILE A 44 -21.46 -34.21 -11.05
C ILE A 44 -21.10 -33.91 -9.58
N ASN A 45 -19.80 -33.82 -9.25
CA ASN A 45 -19.31 -33.62 -7.88
C ASN A 45 -18.71 -32.23 -7.61
N LYS A 46 -18.85 -31.24 -8.51
CA LYS A 46 -18.37 -29.88 -8.22
C LYS A 46 -19.34 -29.18 -7.27
N ILE A 47 -19.03 -29.22 -5.97
CA ILE A 47 -19.75 -28.40 -4.98
C ILE A 47 -19.39 -26.94 -5.26
N SER A 48 -20.33 -26.17 -5.80
CA SER A 48 -20.13 -24.74 -6.03
C SER A 48 -20.08 -24.01 -4.69
N ARG A 49 -18.92 -23.47 -4.34
CA ARG A 49 -18.72 -22.61 -3.16
C ARG A 49 -18.10 -21.30 -3.62
N PRO A 50 -18.89 -20.41 -4.26
CA PRO A 50 -18.37 -19.22 -4.94
C PRO A 50 -17.63 -18.27 -3.98
N PHE A 51 -18.00 -18.26 -2.69
CA PHE A 51 -17.31 -17.48 -1.68
C PHE A 51 -15.93 -18.07 -1.34
N ASP A 52 -15.86 -19.37 -1.02
CA ASP A 52 -14.59 -20.04 -0.70
C ASP A 52 -13.61 -19.95 -1.88
N ASP A 53 -14.09 -20.14 -3.11
CA ASP A 53 -13.29 -20.02 -4.33
C ASP A 53 -12.71 -18.60 -4.50
N LEU A 54 -13.47 -17.57 -4.13
CA LEU A 54 -13.04 -16.17 -4.22
C LEU A 54 -12.02 -15.82 -3.11
N VAL A 55 -12.21 -16.34 -1.90
CA VAL A 55 -11.23 -16.21 -0.80
C VAL A 55 -9.91 -16.86 -1.19
N ILE A 56 -9.94 -18.09 -1.71
CA ILE A 56 -8.74 -18.80 -2.17
C ILE A 56 -8.02 -17.99 -3.26
N LYS A 57 -8.76 -17.43 -4.23
CA LYS A 57 -8.18 -16.55 -5.26
C LYS A 57 -7.46 -15.36 -4.65
N TYR A 58 -8.08 -14.66 -3.70
CA TYR A 58 -7.47 -13.51 -3.03
C TYR A 58 -6.24 -13.85 -2.20
N GLU A 59 -6.22 -15.01 -1.54
CA GLU A 59 -5.07 -15.46 -0.74
C GLU A 59 -3.92 -15.96 -1.63
N SER A 60 -4.24 -16.55 -2.78
CA SER A 60 -3.24 -17.02 -3.75
C SER A 60 -2.60 -15.92 -4.59
N ASP A 61 -3.18 -14.72 -4.65
CA ASP A 61 -2.69 -13.63 -5.49
C ASP A 61 -1.45 -12.95 -4.87
N GLN A 62 -0.30 -13.17 -5.49
CA GLN A 62 0.98 -12.65 -5.04
C GLN A 62 1.01 -11.11 -5.01
N VAL A 63 0.45 -10.45 -6.02
CA VAL A 63 0.43 -8.98 -6.11
C VAL A 63 -0.37 -8.37 -4.96
N LEU A 64 -1.55 -8.92 -4.68
CA LEU A 64 -2.39 -8.50 -3.57
C LEU A 64 -1.70 -8.73 -2.22
N HIS A 65 -0.95 -9.82 -2.08
CA HIS A 65 -0.18 -10.11 -0.88
C HIS A 65 0.95 -9.09 -0.68
N GLU A 66 1.73 -8.79 -1.72
CA GLU A 66 2.81 -7.80 -1.67
C GLU A 66 2.31 -6.40 -1.32
N LEU A 67 1.24 -5.93 -1.98
CA LEU A 67 0.63 -4.62 -1.68
C LEU A 67 0.13 -4.52 -0.24
N ARG A 68 -0.49 -5.58 0.29
CA ARG A 68 -0.93 -5.63 1.69
C ARG A 68 0.25 -5.62 2.64
N ASN A 69 1.30 -6.39 2.36
CA ASN A 69 2.50 -6.43 3.18
C ASN A 69 3.17 -5.05 3.26
N GLN A 70 3.32 -4.36 2.12
CA GLN A 70 3.86 -3.01 2.07
C GLN A 70 3.03 -2.03 2.93
N ARG A 71 1.70 -2.02 2.74
CA ARG A 71 0.79 -1.17 3.52
C ARG A 71 0.87 -1.47 5.02
N ASP A 72 0.78 -2.74 5.39
CA ASP A 72 0.71 -3.15 6.79
C ASP A 72 2.04 -2.94 7.50
N MET A 73 3.17 -3.08 6.80
CA MET A 73 4.50 -2.74 7.31
C MET A 73 4.60 -1.24 7.62
N ILE A 74 4.26 -0.36 6.65
CA ILE A 74 4.31 1.09 6.87
C ILE A 74 3.38 1.49 8.01
N LYS A 75 2.17 0.93 8.07
CA LYS A 75 1.21 1.19 9.15
C LYS A 75 1.73 0.78 10.53
N ARG A 76 2.48 -0.34 10.63
CA ARG A 76 3.11 -0.77 11.89
C ARG A 76 4.21 0.19 12.33
N ILE A 77 5.03 0.66 11.39
CA ILE A 77 6.07 1.65 11.67
C ILE A 77 5.42 2.97 12.07
N GLU A 78 4.41 3.44 11.34
CA GLU A 78 3.67 4.66 11.65
C GLU A 78 3.08 4.66 13.07
N ALA A 79 2.67 3.48 13.57
CA ALA A 79 2.16 3.30 14.93
C ALA A 79 3.24 3.36 16.02
N SER A 80 4.52 3.15 15.70
CA SER A 80 5.62 3.24 16.67
C SER A 80 6.17 4.67 16.84
N TRP A 81 5.85 5.57 15.92
CA TRP A 81 6.30 6.96 15.94
C TRP A 81 5.29 7.89 16.61
N ASP A 82 5.80 9.03 17.09
CA ASP A 82 5.01 10.10 17.68
C ASP A 82 4.07 10.76 16.65
N ASP A 83 2.97 11.33 17.15
CA ASP A 83 1.96 11.96 16.31
C ASP A 83 2.51 13.15 15.52
N THR A 84 3.47 13.91 16.09
CA THR A 84 4.09 15.05 15.39
C THR A 84 4.89 14.61 14.15
N THR A 85 5.70 13.56 14.27
CA THR A 85 6.43 12.98 13.12
C THR A 85 5.45 12.41 12.09
N ARG A 86 4.38 11.73 12.54
CA ARG A 86 3.36 11.18 11.65
C ARG A 86 2.71 12.27 10.80
N ASP A 87 2.32 13.38 11.40
CA ASP A 87 1.69 14.50 10.69
C ASP A 87 2.64 15.15 9.69
N ILE A 88 3.91 15.35 10.06
CA ILE A 88 4.94 15.90 9.15
C ILE A 88 5.11 15.01 7.92
N VAL A 89 5.27 13.71 8.14
CA VAL A 89 5.49 12.73 7.08
C VAL A 89 4.26 12.64 6.18
N ARG A 90 3.06 12.59 6.76
CA ARG A 90 1.80 12.62 6.01
C ARG A 90 1.69 13.87 5.14
N MET A 91 1.92 15.05 5.70
CA MET A 91 1.88 16.31 4.97
C MET A 91 2.93 16.40 3.86
N HIS A 92 4.09 15.76 4.05
CA HIS A 92 5.16 15.75 3.07
C HIS A 92 4.87 14.82 1.88
N TYR A 93 4.40 13.60 2.16
CA TYR A 93 4.25 12.55 1.15
C TYR A 93 2.86 12.50 0.51
N ASP A 94 1.85 13.16 1.08
CA ASP A 94 0.52 13.22 0.47
C ASP A 94 0.55 14.12 -0.80
N ARG A 95 0.38 13.48 -1.97
CA ARG A 95 0.33 14.17 -3.27
C ARG A 95 -0.91 15.04 -3.46
N ARG A 96 -1.92 14.94 -2.58
CA ARG A 96 -3.15 15.74 -2.66
C ARG A 96 -2.91 17.18 -2.25
N ASP A 97 -2.14 17.38 -1.17
CA ASP A 97 -1.85 18.71 -0.65
C ASP A 97 -0.55 19.31 -1.21
N ARG A 98 0.42 18.48 -1.64
CA ARG A 98 1.73 18.90 -2.20
C ARG A 98 2.38 20.05 -1.43
N LEU A 99 2.42 19.95 -0.11
CA LEU A 99 2.90 21.03 0.75
C LEU A 99 4.41 21.21 0.61
N THR A 100 4.84 22.47 0.57
CA THR A 100 6.26 22.82 0.65
C THR A 100 6.74 22.72 2.11
N TRP A 101 8.05 22.53 2.30
CA TRP A 101 8.65 22.50 3.63
C TRP A 101 8.35 23.76 4.46
N VAL A 102 8.24 24.92 3.81
CA VAL A 102 7.86 26.20 4.44
C VAL A 102 6.44 26.12 5.02
N LEU A 103 5.49 25.53 4.29
CA LEU A 103 4.11 25.40 4.78
C LEU A 103 4.00 24.37 5.90
N ILE A 104 4.74 23.26 5.80
CA ILE A 104 4.78 22.23 6.84
C ILE A 104 5.37 22.80 8.13
N SER A 105 6.47 23.54 8.04
CA SER A 105 7.12 24.15 9.19
C SER A 105 6.22 25.17 9.90
N LEU A 106 5.51 26.00 9.12
CA LEU A 106 4.50 26.94 9.63
C LEU A 106 3.34 26.23 10.33
N ARG A 107 2.82 25.13 9.76
CA ARG A 107 1.71 24.36 10.36
C ARG A 107 2.10 23.65 11.65
N MET A 108 3.33 23.13 11.70
CA MET A 108 3.83 22.40 12.87
C MET A 108 4.46 23.29 13.93
N HIS A 109 4.62 24.60 13.65
CA HIS A 109 5.36 25.54 14.51
C HIS A 109 6.78 25.07 14.85
N LEU A 110 7.45 24.44 13.88
CA LEU A 110 8.81 23.90 14.00
C LEU A 110 9.71 24.52 12.93
N SER A 111 11.04 24.42 13.12
CA SER A 111 11.97 24.82 12.06
C SER A 111 11.92 23.83 10.89
N GLU A 112 12.13 24.30 9.65
CA GLU A 112 12.20 23.42 8.47
C GLU A 112 13.25 22.32 8.64
N ARG A 113 14.38 22.64 9.28
CA ARG A 113 15.45 21.68 9.55
C ARG A 113 14.99 20.56 10.45
N THR A 114 14.21 20.88 11.49
CA THR A 114 13.62 19.90 12.40
C THR A 114 12.63 19.00 11.65
N CYS A 115 11.73 19.57 10.85
CA CYS A 115 10.77 18.80 10.05
C CYS A 115 11.46 17.81 9.10
N ARG A 116 12.50 18.26 8.40
CA ARG A 116 13.32 17.40 7.51
C ARG A 116 14.05 16.32 8.29
N SER A 117 14.53 16.61 9.50
CA SER A 117 15.19 15.62 10.35
C SER A 117 14.24 14.51 10.78
N TYR A 118 13.01 14.86 11.18
CA TYR A 118 11.99 13.88 11.56
C TYR A 118 11.55 13.03 10.37
N GLN A 119 11.29 13.66 9.21
CA GLN A 119 10.97 12.93 7.99
C GLN A 119 12.10 11.98 7.58
N LYS A 120 13.36 12.41 7.67
CA LYS A 120 14.50 11.56 7.35
C LYS A 120 14.60 10.37 8.31
N ALA A 121 14.48 10.58 9.62
CA ALA A 121 14.55 9.51 10.60
C ALA A 121 13.43 8.47 10.40
N PHE A 122 12.22 8.93 10.08
CA PHE A 122 11.12 8.05 9.70
C PHE A 122 11.44 7.26 8.42
N LYS A 123 11.89 7.94 7.36
CA LYS A 123 12.25 7.31 6.09
C LYS A 123 13.34 6.25 6.27
N ASP A 124 14.35 6.52 7.09
CA ASP A 124 15.44 5.59 7.39
C ASP A 124 14.89 4.32 8.06
N SER A 125 13.93 4.44 8.99
CA SER A 125 13.27 3.28 9.64
C SER A 125 12.47 2.42 8.65
N VAL A 126 11.82 3.05 7.66
CA VAL A 126 11.08 2.33 6.61
C VAL A 126 12.04 1.65 5.64
N SER A 127 13.15 2.31 5.30
CA SER A 127 14.20 1.75 4.44
C SER A 127 14.82 0.50 5.05
N GLU A 128 15.12 0.54 6.36
CA GLU A 128 15.67 -0.60 7.10
C GLU A 128 14.67 -1.77 7.19
N ALA A 129 13.39 -1.48 7.38
CA ALA A 129 12.36 -2.51 7.38
C ALA A 129 12.23 -3.19 6.00
N LEU A 130 12.32 -2.41 4.91
CA LEU A 130 12.27 -2.92 3.55
C LEU A 130 13.46 -3.82 3.21
N THR A 131 14.67 -3.44 3.60
CA THR A 131 15.86 -4.26 3.36
C THR A 131 15.83 -5.56 4.17
N GLY A 132 15.32 -5.53 5.41
CA GLY A 132 15.17 -6.72 6.25
C GLY A 132 14.14 -7.73 5.73
N LEU A 133 13.12 -7.26 5.02
CA LEU A 133 12.03 -8.11 4.51
C LEU A 133 12.32 -8.75 3.15
N ASN A 134 13.43 -8.42 2.49
CA ASN A 134 13.81 -8.94 1.17
C ASN A 134 12.65 -8.84 0.14
N ILE A 135 11.75 -7.86 0.32
CA ILE A 135 10.66 -7.59 -0.61
C ILE A 135 11.34 -7.08 -1.88
N ALA A 136 11.23 -7.85 -2.97
CA ALA A 136 11.75 -7.45 -4.26
C ALA A 136 11.12 -6.11 -4.64
N VAL A 137 11.97 -5.08 -4.77
CA VAL A 137 11.60 -3.75 -5.28
C VAL A 137 12.00 -3.62 -6.73
#